data_AF-A0AAJ0MC69-F1
#
_entry.id   AF-A0AAJ0MC69-F1
#
_cell.length_a   1.000
_cell.length_b   1.000
_cell.length_c   1.000
_cell.angle_alpha   90.00
_cell.angle_beta   90.00
_cell.angle_gamma   90.00
#
_symmetry.space_group_name_H-M   'P 1'
#
loop_
_entity.id
_entity.type
_entity.pdbx_description
1 polymer ?
#
loop_
_entity_poly.entity_id
_entity_poly.type
_entity_poly.pdbx_seq_one_letter_code
_entity_poly.pdbx_strand_id
1 'polypeptide(L)'
;HQLHCLNVVRKYTYRDAWDYTGELEWKQGERMLRGHVDHCIETLRIAISCTADVTPVLIFADPSLPLGGYPDFETIHRCRNVDHLKDWARSENMVFTLRNVTWNGTQLKTHGS
;
A
#
# COMPACT_ATOMS: atom_id res chain seq x y z
N HIS A 1 -9.85 9.24 5.18
CA HIS A 1 -8.39 9.46 5.29
C HIS A 1 -7.64 8.95 4.06
N GLN A 2 -7.89 7.71 3.61
CA GLN A 2 -7.27 7.08 2.45
C GLN A 2 -7.39 7.91 1.15
N LEU A 3 -8.58 8.44 0.84
CA LEU A 3 -8.79 9.29 -0.34
C LEU A 3 -7.99 10.61 -0.28
N HIS A 4 -7.86 11.18 0.91
CA HIS A 4 -7.00 12.36 1.14
C HIS A 4 -5.54 12.01 0.88
N CYS A 5 -5.06 10.92 1.49
CA CYS A 5 -3.70 10.43 1.31
C CYS A 5 -3.38 10.16 -0.17
N LEU A 6 -4.31 9.53 -0.90
CA LEU A 6 -4.17 9.28 -2.33
C LEU A 6 -4.08 10.59 -3.13
N ASN A 7 -4.92 11.58 -2.81
CA ASN A 7 -4.93 12.87 -3.47
C ASN A 7 -3.63 13.67 -3.21
N VAL A 8 -3.11 13.64 -1.98
CA VAL A 8 -1.82 14.27 -1.64
C VAL A 8 -0.68 13.64 -2.43
N VAL A 9 -0.61 12.29 -2.50
CA VAL A 9 0.40 11.58 -3.30
C VAL A 9 0.27 11.95 -4.78
N ARG A 10 -0.95 11.95 -5.34
CA ARG A 10 -1.20 12.35 -6.74
C ARG A 10 -0.66 13.74 -7.02
N LYS A 11 -1.02 14.73 -6.21
CA LYS A 11 -0.57 16.11 -6.42
C LYS A 11 0.94 16.23 -6.27
N TYR A 12 1.55 15.53 -5.31
CA TYR A 12 3.01 15.52 -5.16
C TYR A 12 3.73 14.94 -6.38
N THR A 13 3.19 13.91 -7.04
CA THR A 13 3.77 13.37 -8.29
C THR A 13 3.67 14.33 -9.47
N TYR A 14 2.71 15.27 -9.45
CA TYR A 14 2.51 16.27 -10.51
C TYR A 14 2.98 17.68 -10.10
N ARG A 15 3.73 17.83 -9.00
CA ARG A 15 4.09 19.14 -8.43
C ARG A 15 4.88 20.04 -9.40
N ASP A 16 5.60 19.44 -10.35
CA ASP A 16 6.42 20.18 -11.31
C ASP A 16 5.59 20.61 -12.55
N ALA A 17 4.40 20.02 -12.73
CA ALA A 17 3.51 20.27 -13.87
C ALA A 17 2.31 21.16 -13.49
N TRP A 18 1.94 21.23 -12.21
CA TRP A 18 0.80 22.01 -11.72
C TRP A 18 1.15 22.83 -10.48
N ASP A 19 0.56 24.02 -10.39
CA ASP A 19 0.69 24.88 -9.22
C ASP A 19 -0.32 24.52 -8.13
N TYR A 20 0.18 23.96 -7.03
CA TYR A 20 -0.59 23.63 -5.83
C TYR A 20 -0.26 24.56 -4.64
N THR A 21 0.50 25.64 -4.84
CA THR A 21 0.98 26.52 -3.75
C THR A 21 -0.13 27.20 -2.97
N GLY A 22 -1.33 27.32 -3.55
CA GLY A 22 -2.53 27.83 -2.89
C GLY A 22 -3.10 26.90 -1.81
N GLU A 23 -2.73 25.63 -1.81
CA GLU A 23 -3.29 24.58 -0.94
C GLU A 23 -2.61 24.52 0.43
N LEU A 24 -3.34 24.04 1.45
CA LEU A 24 -2.87 24.07 2.84
C LEU A 24 -1.64 23.20 3.07
N GLU A 25 -1.53 22.09 2.35
CA GLU A 25 -0.45 21.13 2.46
C GLU A 25 0.87 21.68 1.90
N TRP A 26 0.80 22.58 0.90
CA TRP A 26 1.96 23.22 0.26
C TRP A 26 2.45 24.48 1.01
N LYS A 27 1.61 25.07 1.86
CA LYS A 27 1.96 26.26 2.66
C LYS A 27 2.89 25.98 3.85
N GLN A 28 3.10 24.72 4.21
CA GLN A 28 3.90 24.34 5.39
C GLN A 28 5.40 24.19 5.09
N GLY A 29 5.81 24.41 3.83
CA GLY A 29 7.19 24.24 3.36
C GLY A 29 7.54 22.81 2.97
N GLU A 30 8.59 22.68 2.16
CA GLU A 30 8.93 21.43 1.46
C GLU A 30 9.16 20.24 2.41
N ARG A 31 9.82 20.46 3.56
CA ARG A 31 10.08 19.41 4.55
C ARG A 31 8.78 18.84 5.12
N MET A 32 7.82 19.71 5.46
CA MET A 32 6.53 19.28 6.01
C MET A 32 5.68 18.60 4.94
N LEU A 33 5.67 19.14 3.73
CA LEU A 33 5.00 18.52 2.58
C LEU A 33 5.52 17.11 2.34
N ARG A 34 6.85 16.93 2.32
CA ARG A 34 7.45 15.60 2.16
C ARG A 34 7.08 14.66 3.31
N GLY A 35 7.11 15.12 4.56
CA GLY A 35 6.67 14.32 5.70
C GLY A 35 5.19 13.92 5.62
N HIS A 36 4.32 14.80 5.11
CA HIS A 36 2.91 14.48 4.87
C HIS A 36 2.76 13.40 3.79
N VAL A 37 3.53 13.46 2.70
CA VAL A 37 3.55 12.41 1.66
C VAL A 37 4.00 11.06 2.24
N ASP A 38 5.09 11.04 3.03
CA ASP A 38 5.57 9.79 3.64
C ASP A 38 4.51 9.17 4.59
N HIS A 39 3.84 10.00 5.40
CA HIS A 39 2.70 9.57 6.24
C HIS A 39 1.53 9.02 5.40
N CYS A 40 1.23 9.67 4.27
CA CYS A 40 0.18 9.22 3.36
C CYS A 40 0.51 7.87 2.72
N ILE A 41 1.76 7.67 2.29
CA ILE A 41 2.23 6.40 1.73
C ILE A 41 2.09 5.29 2.76
N GLU A 42 2.53 5.51 4.00
CA GLU A 42 2.43 4.48 5.04
C GLU A 42 0.99 4.15 5.42
N THR A 43 0.13 5.18 5.51
CA THR A 43 -1.31 4.99 5.73
C THR A 43 -1.93 4.11 4.64
N LEU A 44 -1.63 4.39 3.36
CA LEU A 44 -2.12 3.61 2.22
C LEU A 44 -1.56 2.20 2.23
N ARG A 45 -0.27 2.02 2.54
CA ARG A 45 0.38 0.71 2.63
C ARG A 45 -0.31 -0.16 3.68
N ILE A 46 -0.56 0.37 4.88
CA ILE A 46 -1.28 -0.35 5.95
C ILE A 46 -2.68 -0.74 5.46
N ALA A 47 -3.43 0.21 4.89
CA ALA A 47 -4.79 -0.06 4.41
C ALA A 47 -4.82 -1.17 3.34
N ILE A 48 -3.95 -1.07 2.33
CA ILE A 48 -3.84 -2.07 1.25
C ILE A 48 -3.39 -3.41 1.82
N SER A 49 -2.43 -3.44 2.74
CA SER A 49 -1.95 -4.69 3.35
C SER A 49 -3.04 -5.38 4.17
N CYS A 50 -3.90 -4.61 4.85
CA CYS A 50 -5.03 -5.15 5.61
C CYS A 50 -6.16 -5.67 4.72
N THR A 51 -6.36 -5.08 3.55
CA THR A 51 -7.36 -5.50 2.56
C THR A 51 -6.74 -6.25 1.39
N ALA A 52 -5.55 -6.81 1.57
CA ALA A 52 -4.67 -7.25 0.48
C ALA A 52 -5.42 -8.11 -0.53
N ASP A 53 -5.45 -7.62 -1.76
CA ASP A 53 -5.94 -8.39 -2.88
C ASP A 53 -4.81 -9.28 -3.42
N VAL A 54 -5.09 -10.57 -3.51
CA VAL A 54 -4.18 -11.60 -4.03
C VAL A 54 -4.57 -12.05 -5.43
N THR A 55 -5.47 -11.30 -6.09
CA THR A 55 -5.84 -11.53 -7.49
C THR A 55 -4.60 -11.32 -8.37
N PRO A 56 -4.17 -12.32 -9.15
CA PRO A 56 -2.99 -12.18 -10.01
C PRO A 56 -3.28 -11.18 -11.13
N VAL A 57 -2.35 -10.27 -11.39
CA VAL A 57 -2.38 -9.42 -12.58
C VAL A 57 -2.05 -10.29 -13.80
N LEU A 58 -3.00 -10.41 -14.73
CA LEU A 58 -2.78 -11.13 -15.99
C LEU A 58 -2.03 -10.20 -16.95
N ILE A 59 -1.19 -10.77 -17.83
CA ILE A 59 -0.47 -10.01 -18.86
C ILE A 59 -1.00 -10.45 -20.23
N PHE A 60 -1.50 -9.51 -21.03
CA PHE A 60 -1.78 -9.75 -22.43
C PHE A 60 -0.48 -9.64 -23.23
N ALA A 61 -0.15 -10.69 -23.98
CA ALA A 61 1.00 -10.69 -24.85
C ALA A 61 0.72 -9.80 -26.07
N ASP A 62 1.58 -8.82 -26.28
CA ASP A 62 1.57 -7.95 -27.46
C ASP A 62 3.02 -7.68 -27.88
N PRO A 63 3.53 -8.40 -28.88
CA PRO A 63 4.90 -8.25 -29.37
C PRO A 63 5.19 -6.87 -29.97
N SER A 64 4.17 -6.06 -30.27
CA SER A 64 4.36 -4.71 -30.80
C SER A 64 4.69 -3.68 -29.71
N LEU A 65 4.45 -4.00 -28.44
CA LEU A 65 4.75 -3.11 -27.31
C LEU A 65 6.21 -3.26 -26.83
N PRO A 66 6.82 -2.20 -26.27
CA PRO A 66 8.22 -2.23 -25.83
C PRO A 66 8.56 -3.32 -24.81
N LEU A 67 7.58 -3.77 -24.02
CA LEU A 67 7.72 -4.81 -23.00
C LEU A 67 7.14 -6.17 -23.44
N GLY A 68 6.68 -6.31 -24.69
CA GLY A 68 6.10 -7.55 -25.21
C GLY A 68 4.70 -7.88 -24.65
N GLY A 69 4.07 -6.94 -23.95
CA GLY A 69 2.73 -7.09 -23.40
C GLY A 69 2.32 -5.94 -22.48
N TYR A 70 1.11 -6.02 -21.93
CA TYR A 70 0.56 -5.05 -20.97
C TYR A 70 -0.28 -5.74 -19.89
N PRO A 71 -0.33 -5.19 -18.67
CA PRO A 71 -1.15 -5.74 -17.58
C PRO A 71 -2.65 -5.53 -17.82
N ASP A 72 -3.41 -6.57 -17.54
CA ASP A 72 -4.87 -6.53 -17.42
C ASP A 72 -5.26 -6.00 -16.04
N PHE A 73 -5.88 -4.82 -15.99
CA PHE A 73 -6.41 -4.23 -14.77
C PHE A 73 -7.91 -4.48 -14.59
N GLU A 74 -8.56 -5.20 -15.52
CA GLU A 74 -9.99 -5.56 -15.47
C GLU A 74 -10.22 -6.93 -14.82
N THR A 75 -9.21 -7.51 -14.19
CA THR A 75 -9.31 -8.81 -13.52
C THR A 75 -10.39 -8.81 -12.44
N ILE A 76 -11.18 -9.88 -12.34
CA ILE A 76 -12.24 -9.99 -11.34
C ILE A 76 -11.64 -10.17 -9.95
N HIS A 77 -11.74 -9.11 -9.15
CA HIS A 77 -11.33 -9.12 -7.76
C HIS A 77 -12.38 -9.82 -6.87
N ARG A 78 -11.94 -10.68 -5.94
CA ARG A 78 -12.83 -11.29 -4.92
C ARG A 78 -12.46 -10.78 -3.54
N CYS A 79 -13.40 -10.10 -2.87
CA CYS A 79 -13.27 -9.71 -1.47
C CYS A 79 -12.96 -10.92 -0.59
N ARG A 80 -11.94 -10.80 0.27
CA ARG A 80 -11.54 -11.89 1.17
C ARG A 80 -12.35 -11.86 2.46
N ASN A 81 -12.77 -13.04 2.91
CA ASN A 81 -13.25 -13.21 4.27
C ASN A 81 -12.05 -13.19 5.21
N VAL A 82 -11.95 -12.13 6.01
CA VAL A 82 -10.83 -11.86 6.92
C VAL A 82 -10.64 -12.99 7.95
N ASP A 83 -11.70 -13.68 8.34
CA ASP A 83 -11.61 -14.74 9.34
C ASP A 83 -10.98 -16.01 8.78
N HIS A 84 -11.26 -16.35 7.52
CA HIS A 84 -10.60 -17.46 6.82
C HIS A 84 -9.10 -17.19 6.61
N LEU A 85 -8.72 -15.92 6.40
CA LEU A 85 -7.31 -15.53 6.25
C LEU A 85 -6.56 -15.68 7.59
N LYS A 86 -7.20 -15.29 8.70
CA LYS A 86 -6.64 -15.51 10.05
C LYS A 86 -6.48 -17.00 10.35
N ASP A 87 -7.43 -17.82 9.95
CA ASP A 87 -7.40 -19.26 10.20
C ASP A 87 -6.32 -19.97 9.36
N TRP A 88 -6.16 -19.58 8.10
CA TRP A 88 -5.04 -20.03 7.26
C TRP A 88 -3.68 -19.59 7.83
N ALA A 89 -3.55 -18.34 8.25
CA ALA A 89 -2.31 -17.85 8.85
C ALA A 89 -1.93 -18.60 10.15
N ARG A 90 -2.93 -19.02 10.93
CA ARG A 90 -2.75 -19.88 12.10
C ARG A 90 -2.38 -21.31 11.72
N SER A 91 -3.01 -21.88 10.68
CA SER A 91 -2.74 -23.27 10.27
C SER A 91 -1.35 -23.43 9.66
N GLU A 92 -0.83 -22.41 8.96
CA GLU A 92 0.49 -22.44 8.33
C GLU A 92 1.63 -21.98 9.25
N ASN A 93 1.39 -21.77 10.56
CA ASN A 93 2.37 -21.27 11.52
C ASN A 93 3.15 -20.04 11.01
N MET A 94 2.46 -19.13 10.31
CA MET A 94 3.11 -17.93 9.77
C MET A 94 3.55 -17.02 10.92
N VAL A 95 4.85 -17.05 11.23
CA VAL A 95 5.49 -16.15 12.18
C VAL A 95 5.98 -14.93 11.40
N PHE A 96 5.35 -13.78 11.64
CA PHE A 96 5.88 -12.51 11.16
C PHE A 96 6.95 -12.04 12.13
N THR A 97 8.22 -12.20 11.75
CA THR A 97 9.35 -11.67 12.50
C THR A 97 9.68 -10.26 11.99
N LEU A 98 9.32 -9.24 12.75
CA LEU A 98 9.88 -7.90 12.59
C LEU A 98 11.06 -7.78 13.55
N ARG A 99 12.05 -6.93 13.23
CA ARG A 99 13.40 -6.93 13.84
C ARG A 99 13.49 -7.16 15.36
N ASN A 100 12.49 -6.75 16.17
CA ASN A 100 12.44 -6.97 17.63
C ASN A 100 11.08 -7.47 18.17
N VAL A 101 10.17 -7.92 17.29
CA VAL A 101 8.82 -8.34 17.69
C VAL A 101 8.40 -9.57 16.91
N THR A 102 7.92 -10.57 17.65
CA THR A 102 7.41 -11.82 17.10
C THR A 102 5.92 -11.89 17.36
N TRP A 103 5.12 -12.06 16.31
CA TRP A 103 3.67 -12.25 16.40
C TRP A 103 3.29 -13.65 15.95
N ASN A 104 2.49 -14.36 16.77
CA ASN A 104 2.12 -15.76 16.56
C ASN A 104 0.62 -15.96 16.30
N GLY A 105 -0.09 -14.95 15.81
CA GLY A 105 -1.53 -15.06 15.55
C GLY A 105 -2.44 -14.57 16.68
N THR A 106 -1.94 -14.51 17.92
CA THR A 106 -2.75 -14.16 19.10
C THR A 106 -2.05 -13.22 20.07
N GLN A 107 -0.72 -13.23 20.12
CA GLN A 107 0.05 -12.41 21.04
C GLN A 107 1.26 -11.76 20.35
N LEU A 108 1.58 -10.55 20.79
CA LEU A 108 2.82 -9.86 20.47
C LEU A 108 3.85 -10.16 21.55
N LYS A 109 4.98 -10.73 21.18
CA LYS A 109 6.14 -10.89 22.07
C LYS A 109 7.26 -9.96 21.61
N THR A 110 7.59 -8.99 22.44
CA THR A 110 8.75 -8.13 22.27
C THR A 110 9.97 -8.84 22.84
N HIS A 111 11.03 -8.97 22.05
CA HIS A 111 12.31 -9.42 22.57
C HIS A 111 13.07 -8.18 23.05
N GLY A 112 13.30 -8.09 24.37
CA GLY A 112 14.15 -7.05 24.94
C GLY A 112 15.57 -7.17 24.39
N SER A 113 16.21 -6.02 24.16
CA SER A 113 17.60 -5.88 23.73
C SER A 113 18.57 -6.66 24.61
#